data_AF-A0A2D0H8S4-F1
#
_entry.id   AF-A0A2D0H8S4-F1
#
_cell.length_a   1.000
_cell.length_b   1.000
_cell.length_c   1.000
_cell.angle_alpha   90.00
_cell.angle_beta   90.00
_cell.angle_gamma   90.00
#
_symmetry.space_group_name_H-M   'P 1'
#
loop_
_entity.id
_entity.type
_entity.pdbx_description
1 polymer ?
#
loop_
_entity_poly.entity_id
_entity_poly.type
_entity_poly.pdbx_seq_one_letter_code
_entity_poly.pdbx_strand_id
1 'polypeptide(L)' 'MFYKRQYLFNIIFGKSKVVIHISDKGVGIPEEDIKNLFQPFYRATNTTEIEGTGLGLSIAKEFIEKHKLVKFFFRAN' A
#
# COMPACT_ATOMS: atom_id res chain seq x y z
N MET A 1 -10.40 -16.49 15.33
CA MET A 1 -11.15 -15.24 15.61
C MET A 1 -10.97 -14.30 14.41
N PHE A 2 -11.93 -14.30 13.48
CA PHE A 2 -11.82 -13.51 12.25
C PHE A 2 -12.08 -12.03 12.57
N TYR A 3 -11.03 -11.23 12.70
CA TYR A 3 -11.17 -9.78 12.68
C TYR A 3 -11.81 -9.38 11.35
N LYS A 4 -12.98 -8.77 11.42
CA LYS A 4 -13.67 -8.20 10.26
C LYS A 4 -12.81 -7.06 9.72
N ARG A 5 -11.94 -7.34 8.75
CA ARG A 5 -11.06 -6.33 8.15
C ARG A 5 -11.93 -5.25 7.52
N GLN A 6 -11.89 -4.05 8.07
CA GLN A 6 -12.55 -2.88 7.52
C GLN A 6 -11.56 -2.17 6.61
N TYR A 7 -11.86 -2.18 5.32
CA TYR A 7 -11.16 -1.40 4.31
C TYR A 7 -12.03 -0.22 3.92
N LEU A 8 -11.43 0.97 3.86
CA LEU A 8 -12.04 2.17 3.34
C LEU A 8 -11.51 2.40 1.93
N PHE A 9 -12.42 2.44 0.97
CA PHE A 9 -12.12 2.70 -0.43
C PHE A 9 -12.91 3.93 -0.86
N ASN A 10 -12.20 4.99 -1.27
CA ASN A 10 -12.81 6.24 -1.70
C ASN A 10 -12.30 6.62 -3.08
N ILE A 11 -13.21 7.00 -3.98
CA ILE A 11 -12.87 7.58 -5.28
C ILE A 11 -13.34 9.03 -5.29
N ILE A 12 -12.42 9.94 -5.58
CA ILE A 12 -12.69 11.37 -5.68
C ILE A 12 -12.47 11.80 -7.14
N PHE A 13 -13.52 12.28 -7.78
CA PHE A 13 -13.49 12.78 -9.15
C PHE A 13 -13.22 14.28 -9.16
N GLY A 14 -12.13 14.69 -9.78
CA GLY A 14 -11.83 16.09 -10.11
C GLY A 14 -12.00 16.35 -11.60
N LYS A 15 -11.87 17.62 -12.01
CA LYS A 15 -12.03 18.03 -13.42
C LYS A 15 -11.05 17.35 -14.39
N SER A 16 -9.83 17.02 -13.93
CA SER A 16 -8.75 16.48 -14.78
C SER A 16 -8.03 15.27 -14.19
N LYS A 17 -8.48 14.79 -13.02
CA LYS A 17 -7.85 13.67 -12.31
C LYS A 17 -8.88 12.90 -11.49
N VAL A 18 -8.59 11.62 -11.30
CA VAL A 18 -9.30 10.76 -10.35
C VAL A 18 -8.32 10.39 -9.24
N VAL A 19 -8.75 10.49 -7.99
CA VAL A 19 -7.96 10.07 -6.82
C VAL A 19 -8.62 8.84 -6.23
N ILE A 20 -7.86 7.76 -6.12
CA ILE A 20 -8.28 6.54 -5.43
C ILE A 20 -7.54 6.49 -4.09
N HIS A 21 -8.29 6.50 -2.99
CA HIS A 21 -7.75 6.40 -1.64
C HIS A 21 -8.15 5.05 -1.04
N ILE A 22 -7.13 4.30 -0.61
CA ILE A 22 -7.27 2.98 0.03
C ILE A 22 -6.70 3.10 1.43
N SER A 23 -7.47 2.71 2.43
CA SER A 23 -7.03 2.71 3.84
C SER A 23 -7.55 1.46 4.53
N ASP A 24 -6.72 0.86 5.37
CA ASP A 24 -7.08 -0.23 6.24
C ASP A 24 -6.77 0.11 7.71
N LYS A 25 -7.42 -0.60 8.62
CA LYS A 25 -7.17 -0.52 10.07
C LYS A 25 -6.37 -1.74 10.56
N GLY A 26 -5.44 -2.22 9.75
CA GLY A 26 -4.57 -3.33 10.08
C GLY A 26 -3.52 -2.96 11.14
N VAL A 27 -2.53 -3.83 11.30
CA VAL A 27 -1.46 -3.72 12.31
C VAL A 27 -0.50 -2.54 12.09
N GLY A 28 -0.71 -1.74 11.06
CA GLY A 28 0.20 -0.65 10.68
C GLY A 28 1.53 -1.16 10.13
N ILE A 29 2.46 -0.23 9.92
CA ILE A 29 3.80 -0.51 9.41
C ILE A 29 4.83 0.10 10.35
N PRO A 30 5.80 -0.68 10.86
CA PRO A 30 6.88 -0.15 11.68
C PRO A 30 7.67 0.94 10.95
N GLU A 31 8.06 2.01 11.65
CA GLU A 31 8.72 3.16 11.03
C GLU A 31 10.04 2.77 10.34
N GLU A 32 10.79 1.84 10.93
CA GLU A 32 12.04 1.32 10.38
C GLU A 32 11.86 0.58 9.04
N ASP A 33 10.66 0.03 8.80
CA ASP A 33 10.33 -0.75 7.62
C ASP A 33 9.88 0.14 6.44
N ILE A 34 9.42 1.38 6.70
CA ILE A 34 8.86 2.30 5.69
C ILE A 34 9.83 2.51 4.52
N LYS A 35 11.13 2.66 4.81
CA LYS A 35 12.18 2.90 3.80
C LYS A 35 12.36 1.75 2.81
N ASN A 36 11.98 0.53 3.20
CA ASN A 36 12.20 -0.69 2.43
C ASN A 36 10.90 -1.24 1.80
N LEU A 37 9.73 -0.66 2.10
CA LEU A 37 8.41 -1.16 1.67
C LEU A 37 8.27 -1.43 0.16
N PHE A 38 9.02 -0.70 -0.66
CA PHE A 38 8.96 -0.82 -2.12
C PHE A 38 10.06 -1.71 -2.70
N GLN A 39 10.92 -2.30 -1.87
CA GLN A 39 11.92 -3.26 -2.32
C GLN A 39 11.23 -4.61 -2.61
N PRO A 40 11.52 -5.24 -3.76
CA PRO A 40 11.01 -6.57 -4.05
C PRO A 40 11.40 -7.57 -2.95
N PHE A 41 10.48 -8.45 -2.60
CA PHE A 41 10.63 -9.49 -1.56
C PHE A 41 10.76 -8.97 -0.12
N TYR A 42 10.70 -7.65 0.10
CA TYR A 42 10.70 -7.11 1.46
C TYR A 42 9.37 -7.39 2.17
N ARG A 43 9.46 -7.83 3.42
CA ARG A 43 8.33 -8.03 4.32
C ARG A 43 8.60 -7.28 5.61
N ALA A 44 7.65 -6.49 6.06
CA ALA A 44 7.75 -5.77 7.32
C ALA A 44 7.86 -6.76 8.49
N THR A 45 8.58 -6.38 9.53
CA THR A 45 8.93 -7.22 10.68
C THR A 45 7.72 -7.73 11.45
N ASN A 46 6.61 -7.00 11.42
CA ASN A 46 5.34 -7.36 12.06
C ASN A 46 4.42 -8.26 11.21
N THR A 47 4.91 -8.81 10.09
CA THR A 47 4.11 -9.64 9.16
C THR A 47 4.44 -11.13 9.21
N THR A 48 5.18 -11.58 10.23
CA THR A 48 5.64 -12.98 10.36
C THR A 48 4.53 -14.02 10.23
N GLU A 49 3.37 -13.74 10.81
CA GLU A 49 2.18 -14.62 10.77
C GLU A 49 1.29 -14.42 9.54
N ILE A 50 1.58 -13.43 8.68
CA ILE A 50 0.79 -13.10 7.48
C ILE A 50 1.51 -13.62 6.24
N GLU A 51 0.92 -14.58 5.54
CA GLU A 51 1.47 -15.08 4.28
C GLU A 51 1.56 -14.00 3.20
N GLY A 52 2.66 -14.00 2.44
CA GLY A 52 2.90 -13.07 1.35
C GLY A 52 4.34 -13.11 0.84
N THR A 53 4.54 -12.70 -0.41
CA THR A 53 5.85 -12.70 -1.08
C THR A 53 6.61 -11.38 -0.96
N GLY A 54 5.97 -10.31 -0.49
CA GLY A 54 6.59 -8.97 -0.46
C GLY A 54 6.69 -8.28 -1.82
N LEU A 55 5.91 -8.71 -2.84
CA LEU A 55 5.98 -8.15 -4.20
C LEU A 55 4.92 -7.09 -4.52
N GLY A 56 3.83 -7.00 -3.74
CA GLY A 56 2.67 -6.19 -4.10
C GLY A 56 2.98 -4.70 -4.28
N LEU A 57 3.65 -4.09 -3.29
CA LEU A 57 3.99 -2.66 -3.34
C LEU A 57 5.07 -2.34 -4.37
N SER A 58 6.06 -3.22 -4.55
CA SER A 58 7.10 -3.01 -5.57
C SER A 58 6.52 -3.02 -6.98
N ILE A 59 5.62 -3.98 -7.28
CA ILE A 59 4.91 -4.05 -8.56
C ILE A 59 4.02 -2.82 -8.76
N ALA A 60 3.25 -2.42 -7.75
CA ALA A 60 2.38 -1.26 -7.84
C ALA A 60 3.17 0.03 -8.12
N LYS A 61 4.30 0.22 -7.45
CA LYS A 61 5.19 1.36 -7.67
C LYS A 61 5.77 1.34 -9.08
N GLU A 62 6.32 0.21 -9.53
CA GLU A 62 6.89 0.07 -10.88
C GLU A 62 5.82 0.36 -11.95
N PHE A 63 4.61 -0.16 -11.78
CA PHE A 63 3.51 0.09 -12.70
C PHE A 63 3.20 1.59 -12.79
N ILE A 64 3.12 2.28 -11.65
CA ILE A 64 2.83 3.73 -11.62
C ILE A 64 3.97 4.54 -12.21
N GLU A 65 5.23 4.20 -11.91
CA GLU A 65 6.40 4.89 -12.46
C GLU A 65 6.50 4.74 -13.99
N LYS A 66 6.07 3.60 -14.54
CA LYS A 66 5.95 3.41 -16.00
C LYS A 66 4.83 4.24 -16.62
N HIS A 67 3.79 4.60 -15.87
CA HIS A 67 2.63 5.35 -16.34
C HIS A 67 2.64 6.79 -15.80
N LYS A 68 3.23 7.72 -16.57
CA LYS A 68 3.46 9.13 -16.19
C LYS A 68 2.22 9.93 -15.74
N LEU A 69 1.01 9.45 -16.01
CA LEU A 69 -0.24 10.10 -15.66
C LEU A 69 -0.76 9.69 -14.26
N VAL A 70 -0.17 8.66 -13.66
CA VAL A 70 -0.54 8.17 -12.33
C VAL A 70 0.48 8.66 -11.32
N LYS A 71 0.01 9.15 -10.17
CA LYS A 71 0.86 9.51 -9.03
C LYS A 71 0.52 8.62 -7.86
N PHE A 72 1.55 8.03 -7.26
CA PHE A 72 1.41 7.20 -6.08
C PHE A 72 1.72 8.01 -4.83
N PHE A 73 0.82 7.96 -3.85
CA PHE A 73 1.03 8.51 -2.52
C PHE A 73 0.79 7.39 -1.53
N PHE A 74 1.73 7.25 -0.60
CA PHE A 74 1.64 6.27 0.46
C PHE A 74 1.85 6.97 1.80
N ARG A 75 1.03 6.59 2.77
CA ARG A 75 1.14 7.00 4.16
C ARG A 75 0.93 5.77 5.02
N ALA A 76 1.92 5.47 5.86
CA ALA A 76 1.74 4.50 6.93
C ALA A 76 0.87 5.13 8.04
N ASN A 77 0.02 4.29 8.64
CA ASN A 77 -0.68 4.62 9.89
C ASN A 77 0.21 4.33 11.08
#